data_AF-A0A374WJK5-F1
#
_entry.id   AF-A0A374WJK5-F1
#
_cell.length_a   1.000
_cell.length_b   1.000
_cell.length_c   1.000
_cell.angle_alpha   90.00
_cell.angle_beta   90.00
_cell.angle_gamma   90.00
#
_symmetry.space_group_name_H-M   'P 1'
#
loop_
_entity.id
_entity.type
_entity.pdbx_description
1 polymer ?
#
loop_
_entity_poly.entity_id
_entity_poly.type
_entity_poly.pdbx_seq_one_letter_code
_entity_poly.pdbx_strand_id
1 'polypeptide(L)'
;MKKLLFGSLLLMGYMGAQAQQEYTIEGKVEGVKDGTLISLFLLDGNVGSTVALDSIQNGTFFFKRNAGESGMDKLSLMCTRNDDFPSMSLEIYATPNARIKVTGTNTLIHTWKVDSPVKEQIEHNRFIENSRDLWDEYQRLSIKARSLRSAPEAERKAMHAKEDSISALISKREMQLMQELPVSNIWMDRLHRLSMSVKYNPNFSYKDETLALYNRMNEAQKASIKGQEITVNLFPPVVVKEGDEMADTELYDLDGKIHHLTDFKGKYILLDFWSSGCGPCIMALPEMKEIQEQYKERLTVISLSSDTKSRWKAASAKHEMTWQNLSDLKQSAGLYAKYGVNGIPNYVLISPEGKIMKMWSGYGKGSLKLKMRRYLDATKREMSITQQGNTKVVNYPTSESTNTDILEVKQVELTDTATIVHFNAYYIPKYWIQVSKNIQLVDEKGASYTLQKADGITPGEHFFLPESGEAEFSLTFKPLPLETKLFNFTEGTAQNDWQINGIKLSK
;
A
#
# COMPACT_ATOMS: atom_id res chain seq x y z
N MET A 1 47.42 -6.78 -52.82
CA MET A 1 46.05 -7.30 -52.65
C MET A 1 46.02 -8.20 -51.42
N LYS A 2 44.90 -8.21 -50.68
CA LYS A 2 44.61 -8.93 -49.40
C LYS A 2 44.66 -8.08 -48.13
N LYS A 3 43.58 -7.31 -47.93
CA LYS A 3 42.98 -7.00 -46.63
C LYS A 3 41.47 -7.24 -46.77
N LEU A 4 40.83 -7.58 -45.64
CA LEU A 4 39.39 -7.79 -45.40
C LEU A 4 38.89 -9.24 -45.54
N LEU A 5 38.64 -9.88 -44.39
CA LEU A 5 37.52 -10.80 -44.12
C LEU A 5 37.65 -11.36 -42.69
N PHE A 6 37.43 -10.53 -41.67
CA PHE A 6 37.18 -10.97 -40.29
C PHE A 6 36.34 -9.90 -39.59
N GLY A 7 35.06 -9.82 -39.97
CA GLY A 7 34.13 -8.80 -39.47
C GLY A 7 32.67 -9.13 -39.75
N SER A 8 32.31 -10.41 -39.80
CA SER A 8 30.93 -10.85 -40.06
C SER A 8 30.43 -11.98 -39.16
N LEU A 9 31.28 -12.63 -38.34
CA LEU A 9 30.85 -13.70 -37.44
C LEU A 9 30.39 -13.24 -36.04
N LEU A 10 30.80 -12.05 -35.56
CA LEU A 10 30.40 -11.55 -34.24
C LEU A 10 29.00 -10.90 -34.21
N LEU A 11 28.51 -10.38 -35.34
CA LEU A 11 27.16 -9.81 -35.45
C LEU A 11 26.06 -10.88 -35.59
N MET A 12 26.36 -12.04 -36.19
CA MET A 12 25.39 -13.16 -36.28
C MET A 12 25.17 -13.85 -34.93
N GLY A 13 26.20 -13.94 -34.07
CA GLY A 13 26.07 -14.50 -32.72
C GLY A 13 25.16 -13.66 -31.81
N TYR A 14 25.21 -12.33 -31.94
CA TYR A 14 24.38 -11.42 -31.14
C TYR A 14 22.91 -11.41 -31.59
N MET A 15 22.63 -11.47 -32.90
CA MET A 15 21.27 -11.62 -33.41
C MET A 15 20.66 -13.00 -33.10
N GLY A 16 21.47 -14.06 -33.13
CA GLY A 16 21.04 -15.41 -32.74
C GLY A 16 20.66 -15.53 -31.26
N ALA A 17 21.41 -14.86 -30.37
CA ALA A 17 21.12 -14.84 -28.94
C ALA A 17 19.86 -14.04 -28.58
N GLN A 18 19.59 -12.91 -29.27
CA GLN A 18 18.35 -12.15 -29.09
C GLN A 18 17.12 -12.93 -29.58
N ALA A 19 17.21 -13.61 -30.73
CA ALA A 19 16.11 -14.41 -31.26
C ALA A 19 15.72 -15.58 -30.32
N GLN A 20 16.66 -16.07 -29.50
CA GLN A 20 16.46 -17.22 -28.63
C GLN A 20 15.76 -16.89 -27.30
N GLN A 21 15.57 -15.61 -26.98
CA GLN A 21 14.86 -15.12 -25.78
C GLN A 21 13.45 -14.58 -26.07
N GLU A 22 13.04 -14.60 -27.33
CA GLU A 22 11.83 -13.93 -27.82
C GLU A 22 10.59 -14.83 -27.77
N TYR A 23 9.42 -14.25 -27.51
CA TYR A 23 8.12 -14.91 -27.66
C TYR A 23 7.12 -14.01 -28.40
N THR A 24 6.08 -14.62 -28.96
CA THR A 24 4.99 -13.91 -29.65
C THR A 24 3.63 -14.24 -29.06
N ILE A 25 2.71 -13.27 -29.12
CA ILE A 25 1.30 -13.41 -28.76
C ILE A 25 0.47 -12.90 -29.93
N GLU A 26 -0.26 -13.80 -30.58
CA GLU A 26 -1.14 -13.52 -31.70
C GLU A 26 -2.60 -13.62 -31.24
N GLY A 27 -3.38 -12.56 -31.44
CA GLY A 27 -4.78 -12.50 -31.08
C GLY A 27 -5.72 -12.60 -32.26
N LYS A 28 -6.78 -13.40 -32.14
CA LYS A 28 -7.95 -13.36 -33.03
C LYS A 28 -9.22 -13.31 -32.19
N VAL A 29 -9.91 -12.18 -32.22
CA VAL A 29 -11.07 -11.88 -31.40
C VAL A 29 -12.24 -11.42 -32.26
N GLU A 30 -13.40 -12.03 -32.03
CA GLU A 30 -14.69 -11.65 -32.60
C GLU A 30 -15.53 -10.95 -31.53
N GLY A 31 -16.49 -10.11 -31.93
CA GLY A 31 -17.36 -9.40 -30.99
C GLY A 31 -16.70 -8.29 -30.17
N VAL A 32 -15.51 -7.82 -30.59
CA VAL A 32 -14.81 -6.67 -30.00
C VAL A 32 -14.72 -5.56 -31.05
N LYS A 33 -14.95 -4.31 -30.62
CA LYS A 33 -14.92 -3.14 -31.51
C LYS A 33 -13.52 -2.92 -32.09
N ASP A 34 -13.46 -2.63 -33.38
CA ASP A 34 -12.23 -2.23 -34.05
C ASP A 34 -11.66 -0.94 -33.43
N GLY A 35 -10.33 -0.85 -33.36
CA GLY A 35 -9.64 0.25 -32.68
C GLY A 35 -9.60 0.14 -31.14
N THR A 36 -10.16 -0.92 -30.54
CA THR A 36 -10.02 -1.16 -29.09
C THR A 36 -8.54 -1.32 -28.74
N LEU A 37 -8.01 -0.47 -27.86
CA LEU A 37 -6.63 -0.62 -27.39
C LEU A 37 -6.52 -1.83 -26.47
N ILE A 38 -5.44 -2.57 -26.67
CA ILE A 38 -5.07 -3.73 -25.89
C ILE A 38 -3.64 -3.56 -25.41
N SER A 39 -3.39 -3.80 -24.13
CA SER A 39 -2.10 -3.61 -23.49
C SER A 39 -1.61 -4.90 -22.86
N LEU A 40 -0.29 -5.08 -22.89
CA LEU A 40 0.40 -6.08 -22.09
C LEU A 40 0.95 -5.41 -20.84
N PHE A 41 0.57 -5.95 -19.70
CA PHE A 41 1.06 -5.56 -18.39
C PHE A 41 1.93 -6.68 -17.83
N LEU A 42 3.21 -6.42 -17.56
CA LEU A 42 4.12 -7.38 -16.95
C LEU A 42 4.01 -7.32 -15.44
N LEU A 43 3.80 -8.47 -14.79
CA LEU A 43 3.92 -8.65 -13.35
C LEU A 43 5.33 -9.12 -13.01
N ASP A 44 5.98 -8.44 -12.07
CA ASP A 44 7.30 -8.81 -11.55
C ASP A 44 7.32 -8.53 -10.04
N GLY A 45 7.26 -9.61 -9.25
CA GLY A 45 6.94 -9.55 -7.83
C GLY A 45 5.49 -9.11 -7.59
N ASN A 46 5.30 -8.18 -6.65
CA ASN A 46 3.98 -7.68 -6.26
C ASN A 46 3.48 -6.48 -7.09
N VAL A 47 4.26 -6.05 -8.08
CA VAL A 47 3.96 -4.86 -8.87
C VAL A 47 4.14 -5.14 -10.36
N GLY A 48 3.47 -4.36 -11.21
CA GLY A 48 3.63 -4.48 -12.65
C GLY A 48 3.61 -3.16 -13.40
N SER A 49 3.85 -3.25 -14.70
CA SER A 49 3.90 -2.09 -15.59
C SER A 49 3.43 -2.46 -16.99
N THR A 50 2.82 -1.51 -17.70
CA THR A 50 2.54 -1.67 -19.12
C THR A 50 3.85 -1.75 -19.89
N VAL A 51 4.03 -2.82 -20.66
CA VAL A 51 5.25 -3.13 -21.43
C VAL A 51 5.04 -3.11 -22.93
N ALA A 52 3.78 -3.21 -23.39
CA ALA A 52 3.42 -3.05 -24.79
C ALA A 52 1.96 -2.60 -24.95
N LEU A 53 1.66 -1.99 -26.08
CA LEU A 53 0.33 -1.54 -26.47
C LEU A 53 0.12 -1.88 -27.96
N ASP A 54 -1.07 -2.32 -28.29
CA ASP A 54 -1.54 -2.51 -29.67
C ASP A 54 -3.02 -2.08 -29.76
N SER A 55 -3.59 -2.07 -30.96
CA SER A 55 -5.00 -1.84 -31.23
C SER A 55 -5.58 -3.04 -31.98
N ILE A 56 -6.77 -3.49 -31.60
CA ILE A 56 -7.46 -4.55 -32.34
C ILE A 56 -7.86 -4.00 -33.71
N GLN A 57 -7.35 -4.61 -34.77
CA GLN A 57 -7.64 -4.27 -36.17
C GLN A 57 -8.14 -5.51 -36.92
N ASN A 58 -9.32 -5.41 -37.53
CA ASN A 58 -10.01 -6.52 -38.18
C ASN A 58 -10.09 -7.78 -37.31
N GLY A 59 -10.35 -7.59 -36.00
CA GLY A 59 -10.42 -8.66 -35.02
C GLY A 59 -9.07 -9.30 -34.68
N THR A 60 -7.93 -8.65 -34.98
CA THR A 60 -6.59 -9.19 -34.70
C THR A 60 -5.72 -8.22 -33.92
N PHE A 61 -4.76 -8.75 -33.15
CA PHE A 61 -3.71 -7.99 -32.47
C PHE A 61 -2.43 -8.83 -32.38
N PHE A 62 -1.28 -8.19 -32.18
CA PHE A 62 0.01 -8.86 -32.13
C PHE A 62 0.97 -8.24 -31.12
N PHE A 63 1.63 -9.10 -30.35
CA PHE A 63 2.75 -8.70 -29.50
C PHE A 63 3.97 -9.58 -29.73
N LYS A 64 5.13 -8.94 -29.56
CA LYS A 64 6.45 -9.57 -29.69
C LYS A 64 7.38 -8.99 -28.63
N ARG A 65 8.00 -9.84 -27.82
CA ARG A 65 8.84 -9.40 -26.70
C ARG A 65 9.90 -10.44 -26.34
N ASN A 66 11.02 -9.96 -25.77
CA ASN A 66 11.99 -10.81 -25.08
C ASN A 66 11.54 -11.09 -23.65
N ALA A 67 11.62 -12.36 -23.24
CA ALA A 67 11.36 -12.76 -21.86
C ALA A 67 12.33 -12.05 -20.90
N GLY A 68 11.86 -11.77 -19.68
CA GLY A 68 12.67 -11.21 -18.61
C GLY A 68 13.75 -12.18 -18.11
N GLU A 69 14.60 -11.69 -17.20
CA GLU A 69 15.76 -12.41 -16.65
C GLU A 69 15.40 -13.74 -15.96
N SER A 70 14.16 -13.90 -15.49
CA SER A 70 13.64 -15.14 -14.91
C SER A 70 13.47 -16.27 -15.93
N GLY A 71 13.53 -15.98 -17.23
CA GLY A 71 13.22 -16.92 -18.31
C GLY A 71 11.72 -17.20 -18.48
N MET A 72 10.85 -16.53 -17.72
CA MET A 72 9.40 -16.61 -17.85
C MET A 72 8.75 -15.30 -17.41
N ASP A 73 7.92 -14.75 -18.30
CA ASP A 73 7.10 -13.57 -18.01
C ASP A 73 5.68 -14.01 -17.60
N LYS A 74 5.18 -13.39 -16.53
CA LYS A 74 3.76 -13.42 -16.15
C LYS A 74 3.11 -12.12 -16.58
N LEU A 75 2.19 -12.19 -17.53
CA LEU A 75 1.58 -11.04 -18.18
C LEU A 75 0.09 -10.99 -17.89
N SER A 76 -0.46 -9.79 -17.86
CA SER A 76 -1.89 -9.52 -17.93
C SER A 76 -2.20 -8.79 -19.22
N LEU A 77 -2.99 -9.41 -20.08
CA LEU A 77 -3.55 -8.79 -21.27
C LEU A 77 -4.84 -8.05 -20.88
N MET A 78 -4.87 -6.75 -21.15
CA MET A 78 -5.94 -5.85 -20.74
C MET A 78 -6.45 -5.06 -21.93
N CYS A 79 -7.76 -4.89 -22.05
CA CYS A 79 -8.34 -3.92 -22.99
C CYS A 79 -8.64 -2.61 -22.26
N THR A 80 -8.69 -1.50 -23.00
CA THR A 80 -9.15 -0.22 -22.44
C THR A 80 -10.50 -0.42 -21.75
N ARG A 81 -10.57 -0.02 -20.48
CA ARG A 81 -11.78 -0.10 -19.67
C ARG A 81 -12.83 0.87 -20.20
N ASN A 82 -13.67 0.39 -21.10
CA ASN A 82 -14.96 1.00 -21.44
C ASN A 82 -16.10 0.20 -20.77
N ASP A 83 -17.35 0.58 -21.04
CA ASP A 83 -18.53 -0.06 -20.42
C ASP A 83 -18.70 -1.55 -20.80
N ASP A 84 -18.01 -2.03 -21.83
CA ASP A 84 -18.23 -3.38 -22.36
C ASP A 84 -17.27 -4.45 -21.78
N PHE A 85 -16.11 -4.06 -21.23
CA PHE A 85 -15.12 -5.00 -20.67
C PHE A 85 -15.23 -5.16 -19.14
N PRO A 86 -15.01 -6.36 -18.58
CA PRO A 86 -14.98 -6.56 -17.14
C PRO A 86 -13.73 -5.92 -16.50
N SER A 87 -13.74 -5.71 -15.18
CA SER A 87 -12.56 -5.22 -14.45
C SER A 87 -11.54 -6.34 -14.19
N MET A 88 -11.29 -7.17 -15.20
CA MET A 88 -10.44 -8.36 -15.16
C MET A 88 -9.50 -8.38 -16.37
N SER A 89 -8.51 -9.25 -16.35
CA SER A 89 -7.52 -9.43 -17.41
C SER A 89 -7.35 -10.90 -17.76
N LEU A 90 -6.80 -11.17 -18.94
CA LEU A 90 -6.34 -12.50 -19.31
C LEU A 90 -4.89 -12.69 -18.86
N GLU A 91 -4.64 -13.73 -18.06
CA GLU A 91 -3.29 -14.04 -17.58
C GLU A 91 -2.55 -14.90 -18.63
N ILE A 92 -1.34 -14.48 -19.00
CA ILE A 92 -0.50 -15.13 -20.00
C ILE A 92 0.89 -15.40 -19.41
N TYR A 93 1.30 -16.66 -19.39
CA TYR A 93 2.66 -17.10 -19.10
C TYR A 93 3.41 -17.31 -20.42
N ALA A 94 4.56 -16.64 -20.55
CA ALA A 94 5.36 -16.68 -21.75
C ALA A 94 6.82 -17.03 -21.43
N THR A 95 7.38 -17.98 -22.17
CA THR A 95 8.79 -18.37 -22.10
C THR A 95 9.46 -18.09 -23.45
N PRO A 96 10.79 -17.98 -23.50
CA PRO A 96 11.52 -17.91 -24.75
C PRO A 96 11.07 -18.95 -25.80
N ASN A 97 10.96 -18.49 -27.04
CA ASN A 97 10.51 -19.20 -28.24
C ASN A 97 9.04 -19.64 -28.23
N ALA A 98 8.25 -19.26 -27.22
CA ALA A 98 6.83 -19.56 -27.19
C ALA A 98 6.07 -18.77 -28.28
N ARG A 99 5.21 -19.46 -29.00
CA ARG A 99 4.22 -18.86 -29.90
C ARG A 99 2.84 -19.06 -29.28
N ILE A 100 2.26 -17.99 -28.79
CA ILE A 100 1.02 -18.01 -28.02
C ILE A 100 -0.10 -17.47 -28.90
N LYS A 101 -1.24 -18.16 -28.92
CA LYS A 101 -2.44 -17.73 -29.64
C LYS A 101 -3.58 -17.45 -28.67
N VAL A 102 -4.20 -16.29 -28.80
CA VAL A 102 -5.35 -15.87 -28.00
C VAL A 102 -6.57 -15.83 -28.89
N THR A 103 -7.66 -16.50 -28.47
CA THR A 103 -8.94 -16.46 -29.17
C THR A 103 -10.09 -16.08 -28.25
N GLY A 104 -10.97 -15.20 -28.73
CA GLY A 104 -12.13 -14.70 -28.00
C GLY A 104 -13.29 -14.39 -28.93
N THR A 105 -14.52 -14.43 -28.42
CA THR A 105 -15.74 -14.19 -29.22
C THR A 105 -16.67 -13.13 -28.62
N ASN A 106 -16.22 -12.47 -27.56
CA ASN A 106 -16.94 -11.46 -26.80
C ASN A 106 -15.94 -10.65 -25.94
N THR A 107 -16.44 -9.72 -25.13
CA THR A 107 -15.62 -8.87 -24.26
C THR A 107 -15.23 -9.49 -22.92
N LEU A 108 -15.58 -10.76 -22.66
CA LEU A 108 -15.23 -11.49 -21.42
C LEU A 108 -13.78 -11.97 -21.46
N ILE A 109 -12.87 -11.01 -21.37
CA ILE A 109 -11.43 -11.20 -21.61
C ILE A 109 -10.79 -12.24 -20.68
N HIS A 110 -11.23 -12.38 -19.43
CA HIS A 110 -10.60 -13.29 -18.46
C HIS A 110 -10.69 -14.76 -18.89
N THR A 111 -11.69 -15.10 -19.70
CA THR A 111 -11.95 -16.46 -20.17
C THR A 111 -11.66 -16.63 -21.66
N TRP A 112 -11.02 -15.67 -22.33
CA TRP A 112 -10.48 -15.92 -23.67
C TRP A 112 -9.52 -17.12 -23.65
N LYS A 113 -9.52 -17.90 -24.74
CA LYS A 113 -8.73 -19.12 -24.83
C LYS A 113 -7.29 -18.77 -25.18
N VAL A 114 -6.34 -19.38 -24.48
CA VAL A 114 -4.91 -19.23 -24.74
C VAL A 114 -4.34 -20.58 -25.16
N ASP A 115 -4.02 -20.73 -26.44
CA ASP A 115 -3.27 -21.88 -26.96
C ASP A 115 -1.77 -21.56 -26.86
N SER A 116 -1.04 -22.34 -26.06
CA SER A 116 0.34 -22.07 -25.69
C SER A 116 1.11 -23.37 -25.41
N PRO A 117 2.37 -23.48 -25.83
CA PRO A 117 3.24 -24.59 -25.46
C PRO A 117 3.79 -24.48 -24.03
N VAL A 118 3.55 -23.36 -23.34
CA VAL A 118 4.09 -23.09 -21.99
C VAL A 118 3.35 -23.93 -20.96
N LYS A 119 4.08 -24.74 -20.18
CA LYS A 119 3.50 -25.69 -19.21
C LYS A 119 2.64 -24.99 -18.16
N GLU A 120 3.12 -23.86 -17.67
CA GLU A 120 2.45 -22.98 -16.71
C GLU A 120 1.16 -22.41 -17.29
N GLN A 121 1.13 -22.06 -18.58
CA GLN A 121 -0.10 -21.62 -19.24
C GLN A 121 -1.11 -22.77 -19.38
N ILE A 122 -0.65 -23.97 -19.76
CA ILE A 122 -1.52 -25.14 -19.89
C ILE A 122 -2.17 -25.47 -18.53
N GLU A 123 -1.41 -25.40 -17.44
CA GLU A 123 -1.95 -25.59 -16.10
C GLU A 123 -2.88 -24.45 -15.67
N HIS A 124 -2.51 -23.19 -15.91
CA HIS A 124 -3.37 -22.03 -15.64
C HIS A 124 -4.72 -22.17 -16.36
N ASN A 125 -4.69 -22.58 -17.63
CA ASN A 125 -5.90 -22.83 -18.43
C ASN A 125 -6.80 -23.88 -17.77
N ARG A 126 -6.26 -24.96 -17.19
CA ARG A 126 -7.08 -25.98 -16.50
C ARG A 126 -7.91 -25.37 -15.36
N PHE A 127 -7.33 -24.45 -14.60
CA PHE A 127 -8.05 -23.74 -13.54
C PHE A 127 -9.14 -22.82 -14.08
N ILE A 128 -8.88 -22.12 -15.19
CA ILE A 128 -9.89 -21.26 -15.83
C ILE A 128 -11.03 -22.11 -16.41
N GLU A 129 -10.73 -23.20 -17.11
CA GLU A 129 -11.72 -24.09 -17.71
C GLU A 129 -12.61 -24.78 -16.67
N ASN A 130 -12.05 -25.19 -15.53
CA ASN A 130 -12.78 -25.83 -14.42
C ASN A 130 -13.95 -24.98 -13.87
N SER A 131 -13.85 -23.66 -14.01
CA SER A 131 -14.85 -22.70 -13.53
C SER A 131 -15.25 -21.70 -14.62
N ARG A 132 -15.13 -22.05 -15.90
CA ARG A 132 -15.36 -21.12 -17.03
C ARG A 132 -16.76 -20.51 -17.03
N ASP A 133 -17.78 -21.32 -16.79
CA ASP A 133 -19.18 -20.91 -16.66
C ASP A 133 -19.36 -19.84 -15.58
N LEU A 134 -18.76 -20.07 -14.40
CA LEU A 134 -18.81 -19.16 -13.26
C LEU A 134 -18.00 -17.88 -13.52
N TRP A 135 -16.83 -17.99 -14.15
CA TRP A 135 -16.03 -16.82 -14.52
C TRP A 135 -16.71 -15.96 -15.58
N ASP A 136 -17.40 -16.56 -16.53
CA ASP A 136 -18.21 -15.86 -17.53
C ASP A 136 -19.36 -15.10 -16.86
N GLU A 137 -20.05 -15.72 -15.90
CA GLU A 137 -21.10 -15.08 -15.11
C GLU A 137 -20.54 -13.94 -14.25
N TYR A 138 -19.43 -14.18 -13.55
CA TYR A 138 -18.77 -13.18 -12.71
C TYR A 138 -18.36 -11.94 -13.53
N GLN A 139 -17.80 -12.14 -14.72
CA GLN A 139 -17.44 -11.03 -15.62
C GLN A 139 -18.67 -10.22 -16.07
N ARG A 140 -19.79 -10.89 -16.39
CA ARG A 140 -21.04 -10.19 -16.74
C ARG A 140 -21.59 -9.39 -15.56
N LEU A 141 -21.53 -9.93 -14.34
CA LEU A 141 -21.91 -9.20 -13.13
C LEU A 141 -20.97 -8.02 -12.87
N SER A 142 -19.65 -8.20 -13.02
CA SER A 142 -18.65 -7.15 -12.90
C SER A 142 -18.91 -5.96 -13.83
N ILE A 143 -19.31 -6.24 -15.08
CA ILE A 143 -19.72 -5.21 -16.04
C ILE A 143 -20.98 -4.49 -15.55
N LYS A 144 -22.00 -5.24 -15.12
CA LYS A 144 -23.25 -4.68 -14.60
C LYS A 144 -23.08 -3.89 -13.31
N ALA A 145 -22.22 -4.34 -12.39
CA ALA A 145 -21.93 -3.65 -11.14
C ALA A 145 -21.35 -2.26 -11.39
N ARG A 146 -20.61 -2.08 -12.49
CA ARG A 146 -20.07 -0.78 -12.89
C ARG A 146 -21.17 0.21 -13.26
N SER A 147 -22.22 -0.21 -13.98
CA SER A 147 -23.34 0.67 -14.31
C SER A 147 -24.21 1.02 -13.09
N LEU A 148 -24.12 0.24 -12.01
CA LEU A 148 -24.82 0.47 -10.75
C LEU A 148 -24.03 1.30 -9.72
N ARG A 149 -22.90 1.90 -10.09
CA ARG A 149 -22.08 2.69 -9.14
C ARG A 149 -22.84 3.85 -8.49
N SER A 150 -23.79 4.44 -9.20
CA SER A 150 -24.65 5.52 -8.71
C SER A 150 -26.03 5.03 -8.24
N ALA A 151 -26.26 3.71 -8.20
CA ALA A 151 -27.52 3.13 -7.75
C ALA A 151 -27.65 3.16 -6.22
N PRO A 152 -28.87 3.02 -5.66
CA PRO A 152 -29.09 2.92 -4.23
C PRO A 152 -28.22 1.85 -3.57
N GLU A 153 -27.82 2.08 -2.32
CA GLU A 153 -26.93 1.18 -1.58
C GLU A 153 -27.44 -0.26 -1.52
N ALA A 154 -28.74 -0.46 -1.33
CA ALA A 154 -29.35 -1.78 -1.31
C ALA A 154 -29.11 -2.57 -2.61
N GLU A 155 -29.19 -1.90 -3.76
CA GLU A 155 -28.94 -2.52 -5.07
C GLU A 155 -27.45 -2.85 -5.26
N ARG A 156 -26.56 -1.95 -4.87
CA ARG A 156 -25.11 -2.20 -4.91
C ARG A 156 -24.73 -3.38 -4.02
N LYS A 157 -25.27 -3.43 -2.79
CA LYS A 157 -25.05 -4.53 -1.84
C LYS A 157 -25.59 -5.85 -2.36
N ALA A 158 -26.78 -5.85 -2.98
CA ALA A 158 -27.33 -7.05 -3.60
C ALA A 158 -26.49 -7.53 -4.79
N MET A 159 -25.86 -6.62 -5.56
CA MET A 159 -24.94 -6.97 -6.63
C MET A 159 -23.66 -7.61 -6.09
N HIS A 160 -23.02 -6.98 -5.09
CA HIS A 160 -21.82 -7.54 -4.46
C HIS A 160 -22.09 -8.92 -3.84
N ALA A 161 -23.25 -9.12 -3.20
CA ALA A 161 -23.60 -10.43 -2.64
C ALA A 161 -23.69 -11.54 -3.71
N LYS A 162 -24.09 -11.21 -4.95
CA LYS A 162 -24.10 -12.17 -6.07
C LYS A 162 -22.68 -12.47 -6.55
N GLU A 163 -21.84 -11.44 -6.68
CA GLU A 163 -20.41 -11.61 -7.02
C GLU A 163 -19.70 -12.47 -5.97
N ASP A 164 -19.94 -12.21 -4.68
CA ASP A 164 -19.41 -12.99 -3.55
C ASP A 164 -19.84 -14.47 -3.62
N SER A 165 -21.11 -14.72 -3.92
CA SER A 165 -21.63 -16.10 -4.06
C SER A 165 -20.95 -16.86 -5.20
N ILE A 166 -20.73 -16.23 -6.35
CA ILE A 166 -20.05 -16.86 -7.48
C ILE A 166 -18.56 -17.06 -7.18
N SER A 167 -17.91 -16.07 -6.57
CA SER A 167 -16.52 -16.16 -6.12
C SER A 167 -16.29 -17.31 -5.13
N ALA A 168 -17.24 -17.54 -4.22
CA ALA A 168 -17.21 -18.67 -3.29
C ALA A 168 -17.34 -20.02 -4.01
N LEU A 169 -18.19 -20.12 -5.04
CA LEU A 169 -18.30 -21.34 -5.86
C LEU A 169 -17.05 -21.60 -6.70
N ILE A 170 -16.45 -20.55 -7.28
CA ILE A 170 -15.18 -20.63 -8.00
C ILE A 170 -14.09 -21.14 -7.05
N SER A 171 -13.97 -20.55 -5.86
CA SER A 171 -12.99 -20.97 -4.85
C SER A 171 -13.18 -22.43 -4.45
N LYS A 172 -14.43 -22.87 -4.29
CA LYS A 172 -14.75 -24.28 -4.00
C LYS A 172 -14.28 -25.23 -5.11
N ARG A 173 -14.62 -24.94 -6.38
CA ARG A 173 -14.19 -25.75 -7.52
C ARG A 173 -12.67 -25.74 -7.71
N GLU A 174 -12.04 -24.58 -7.47
CA GLU A 174 -10.59 -24.43 -7.50
C GLU A 174 -9.91 -25.31 -6.45
N MET A 175 -10.36 -25.27 -5.19
CA MET A 175 -9.80 -26.11 -4.12
C MET A 175 -9.98 -27.61 -4.40
N GLN A 176 -11.13 -28.03 -4.95
CA GLN A 176 -11.37 -29.43 -5.35
C GLN A 176 -10.33 -29.87 -6.40
N LEU A 177 -10.15 -29.09 -7.47
CA LEU A 177 -9.13 -29.38 -8.48
C LEU A 177 -7.71 -29.37 -7.87
N MET A 178 -7.44 -28.43 -6.97
CA MET A 178 -6.15 -28.36 -6.29
C MET A 178 -5.84 -29.63 -5.50
N GLN A 179 -6.83 -30.32 -4.91
CA GLN A 179 -6.63 -31.58 -4.18
C GLN A 179 -6.09 -32.71 -5.08
N GLU A 180 -6.48 -32.72 -6.36
CA GLU A 180 -6.10 -33.76 -7.33
C GLU A 180 -4.77 -33.46 -8.03
N LEU A 181 -4.39 -32.18 -8.13
CA LEU A 181 -3.18 -31.74 -8.82
C LEU A 181 -1.94 -31.78 -7.91
N PRO A 182 -0.73 -32.03 -8.48
CA PRO A 182 0.53 -31.86 -7.76
C PRO A 182 0.79 -30.38 -7.47
N VAL A 183 1.58 -30.09 -6.41
CA VAL A 183 1.95 -28.73 -6.04
C VAL A 183 2.97 -28.17 -7.04
N SER A 184 2.52 -27.27 -7.91
CA SER A 184 3.29 -26.52 -8.90
C SER A 184 3.39 -25.02 -8.54
N ASN A 185 4.07 -24.21 -9.37
CA ASN A 185 4.07 -22.76 -9.22
C ASN A 185 2.68 -22.14 -9.47
N ILE A 186 1.93 -22.64 -10.46
CA ILE A 186 0.57 -22.17 -10.73
C ILE A 186 -0.37 -22.54 -9.59
N TRP A 187 -0.23 -23.74 -9.06
CA TRP A 187 -0.96 -24.18 -7.88
C TRP A 187 -0.66 -23.30 -6.66
N MET A 188 0.61 -22.93 -6.44
CA MET A 188 0.98 -22.02 -5.35
C MET A 188 0.44 -20.60 -5.55
N ASP A 189 0.37 -20.11 -6.80
CA ASP A 189 -0.29 -18.83 -7.11
C ASP A 189 -1.79 -18.86 -6.74
N ARG A 190 -2.45 -20.01 -6.89
CA ARG A 190 -3.85 -20.24 -6.51
C ARG A 190 -4.00 -20.26 -4.99
N LEU A 191 -3.15 -21.03 -4.30
CA LEU A 191 -3.13 -21.07 -2.84
C LEU A 191 -2.84 -19.69 -2.23
N HIS A 192 -1.96 -18.91 -2.85
CA HIS A 192 -1.69 -17.54 -2.41
C HIS A 192 -2.94 -16.67 -2.42
N ARG A 193 -3.78 -16.73 -3.47
CA ARG A 193 -5.04 -15.99 -3.49
C ARG A 193 -6.03 -16.46 -2.42
N LEU A 194 -6.15 -17.77 -2.20
CA LEU A 194 -6.97 -18.31 -1.10
C LEU A 194 -6.46 -17.82 0.26
N SER A 195 -5.14 -17.82 0.48
CA SER A 195 -4.52 -17.31 1.71
C SER A 195 -4.79 -15.81 1.92
N MET A 196 -4.79 -15.00 0.85
CA MET A 196 -5.16 -13.59 0.93
C MET A 196 -6.63 -13.42 1.33
N SER A 197 -7.54 -14.25 0.82
CA SER A 197 -8.93 -14.26 1.26
C SER A 197 -9.07 -14.62 2.73
N VAL A 198 -8.31 -15.60 3.24
CA VAL A 198 -8.26 -15.89 4.69
C VAL A 198 -7.84 -14.67 5.50
N LYS A 199 -6.86 -13.90 5.01
CA LYS A 199 -6.32 -12.73 5.72
C LYS A 199 -7.26 -11.52 5.69
N TYR A 200 -7.83 -11.20 4.52
CA TYR A 200 -8.48 -9.92 4.26
C TYR A 200 -10.01 -9.98 4.14
N ASN A 201 -10.59 -11.18 3.93
CA ASN A 201 -12.03 -11.33 3.82
C ASN A 201 -12.60 -12.03 5.07
N PRO A 202 -13.21 -11.28 6.01
CA PRO A 202 -13.77 -11.86 7.23
C PRO A 202 -14.93 -12.84 6.97
N ASN A 203 -15.53 -12.81 5.77
CA ASN A 203 -16.61 -13.71 5.37
C ASN A 203 -16.11 -14.95 4.61
N PHE A 204 -14.79 -15.13 4.45
CA PHE A 204 -14.24 -16.29 3.75
C PHE A 204 -14.36 -17.55 4.62
N SER A 205 -15.20 -18.49 4.19
CA SER A 205 -15.57 -19.67 4.98
C SER A 205 -14.63 -20.87 4.84
N TYR A 206 -13.60 -20.81 3.99
CA TYR A 206 -12.79 -21.97 3.61
C TYR A 206 -11.39 -21.97 4.22
N LYS A 207 -11.27 -21.49 5.46
CA LYS A 207 -9.97 -21.38 6.14
C LYS A 207 -9.32 -22.74 6.35
N ASP A 208 -10.07 -23.73 6.82
CA ASP A 208 -9.54 -25.06 7.15
C ASP A 208 -9.12 -25.83 5.90
N GLU A 209 -9.89 -25.73 4.80
CA GLU A 209 -9.53 -26.30 3.51
C GLU A 209 -8.28 -25.65 2.92
N THR A 210 -8.15 -24.32 3.08
CA THR A 210 -6.94 -23.59 2.66
C THR A 210 -5.71 -24.06 3.46
N LEU A 211 -5.86 -24.29 4.77
CA LEU A 211 -4.81 -24.85 5.62
C LEU A 211 -4.45 -26.29 5.22
N ALA A 212 -5.44 -27.11 4.87
CA ALA A 212 -5.20 -28.47 4.37
C ALA A 212 -4.40 -28.47 3.07
N LEU A 213 -4.68 -27.54 2.16
CA LEU A 213 -3.87 -27.35 0.94
C LEU A 213 -2.44 -26.91 1.30
N TYR A 214 -2.27 -25.92 2.17
CA TYR A 214 -0.95 -25.46 2.64
C TYR A 214 -0.07 -26.61 3.16
N ASN A 215 -0.65 -27.55 3.91
CA ASN A 215 0.07 -28.70 4.46
C ASN A 215 0.61 -29.67 3.40
N ARG A 216 0.16 -29.57 2.14
CA ARG A 216 0.70 -30.36 1.02
C ARG A 216 1.99 -29.79 0.44
N MET A 217 2.33 -28.53 0.75
CA MET A 217 3.60 -27.94 0.34
C MET A 217 4.75 -28.57 1.10
N ASN A 218 5.82 -28.93 0.40
CA ASN A 218 7.07 -29.35 1.03
C ASN A 218 7.87 -28.14 1.57
N GLU A 219 8.95 -28.41 2.30
CA GLU A 219 9.74 -27.37 2.95
C GLU A 219 10.41 -26.40 1.95
N ALA A 220 10.87 -26.90 0.80
CA ALA A 220 11.44 -26.02 -0.24
C ALA A 220 10.38 -25.07 -0.83
N GLN A 221 9.15 -25.56 -1.01
CA GLN A 221 8.01 -24.77 -1.49
C GLN A 221 7.60 -23.72 -0.45
N LYS A 222 7.52 -24.08 0.84
CA LYS A 222 7.24 -23.12 1.93
C LYS A 222 8.35 -22.08 2.07
N ALA A 223 9.60 -22.45 1.83
CA ALA A 223 10.74 -21.55 1.89
C ALA A 223 10.84 -20.60 0.70
N SER A 224 10.17 -20.89 -0.43
CA SER A 224 10.10 -19.97 -1.57
C SER A 224 9.41 -18.65 -1.19
N ILE A 225 9.67 -17.56 -1.94
CA ILE A 225 9.01 -16.27 -1.69
C ILE A 225 7.48 -16.40 -1.63
N LYS A 226 6.90 -17.09 -2.61
CA LYS A 226 5.44 -17.32 -2.66
C LYS A 226 4.95 -18.12 -1.46
N GLY A 227 5.71 -19.14 -1.02
CA GLY A 227 5.40 -19.94 0.16
C GLY A 227 5.49 -19.16 1.47
N GLN A 228 6.45 -18.24 1.58
CA GLN A 228 6.56 -17.32 2.72
C GLN A 228 5.36 -16.35 2.77
N GLU A 229 4.94 -15.80 1.62
CA GLU A 229 3.75 -14.95 1.54
C GLU A 229 2.47 -15.70 1.95
N ILE A 230 2.29 -16.94 1.45
CA ILE A 230 1.19 -17.82 1.87
C ILE A 230 1.25 -18.06 3.39
N THR A 231 2.44 -18.37 3.92
CA THR A 231 2.64 -18.63 5.35
C THR A 231 2.26 -17.42 6.19
N VAL A 232 2.71 -16.22 5.83
CA VAL A 232 2.37 -14.97 6.51
C VAL A 232 0.87 -14.66 6.44
N ASN A 233 0.21 -14.99 5.33
CA ASN A 233 -1.23 -14.76 5.21
C ASN A 233 -2.05 -15.69 6.12
N LEU A 234 -1.63 -16.96 6.26
CA LEU A 234 -2.32 -17.96 7.10
C LEU A 234 -1.94 -17.85 8.58
N PHE A 235 -0.70 -17.44 8.85
CA PHE A 235 -0.11 -17.32 10.19
C PHE A 235 0.56 -15.95 10.32
N PRO A 236 -0.24 -14.86 10.40
CA PRO A 236 0.31 -13.51 10.45
C PRO A 236 1.20 -13.32 11.68
N PRO A 237 2.38 -12.69 11.53
CA PRO A 237 3.27 -12.43 12.65
C PRO A 237 2.66 -11.40 13.60
N VAL A 238 3.20 -11.31 14.82
CA VAL A 238 2.93 -10.18 15.71
C VAL A 238 3.47 -8.91 15.04
N VAL A 239 2.59 -7.92 14.90
CA VAL A 239 2.90 -6.64 14.28
C VAL A 239 3.36 -5.65 15.34
N VAL A 240 4.45 -4.94 15.06
CA VAL A 240 4.93 -3.84 15.90
C VAL A 240 4.01 -2.62 15.81
N LYS A 241 3.89 -1.89 16.92
CA LYS A 241 3.03 -0.71 17.06
C LYS A 241 3.83 0.49 17.54
N GLU A 242 3.22 1.67 17.50
CA GLU A 242 3.76 2.86 18.17
C GLU A 242 4.02 2.55 19.65
N GLY A 243 5.22 2.89 20.13
CA GLY A 243 5.72 2.58 21.48
C GLY A 243 6.59 1.32 21.58
N ASP A 244 6.46 0.37 20.63
CA ASP A 244 7.28 -0.86 20.62
C ASP A 244 8.73 -0.58 20.19
N GLU A 245 9.62 -1.52 20.49
CA GLU A 245 10.93 -1.57 19.85
C GLU A 245 10.78 -1.92 18.37
N MET A 246 11.62 -1.33 17.52
CA MET A 246 11.62 -1.61 16.09
C MET A 246 11.86 -3.10 15.80
N ALA A 247 11.12 -3.66 14.85
CA ALA A 247 11.40 -5.00 14.36
C ALA A 247 12.59 -4.96 13.41
N ASP A 248 13.48 -5.94 13.52
CA ASP A 248 14.70 -5.99 12.72
C ASP A 248 14.90 -7.35 12.04
N THR A 249 15.77 -7.37 11.03
CA THR A 249 16.21 -8.53 10.25
C THR A 249 17.45 -8.16 9.43
N GLU A 250 18.10 -9.16 8.85
CA GLU A 250 19.12 -8.92 7.81
C GLU A 250 18.51 -8.19 6.62
N LEU A 251 19.12 -7.06 6.26
CA LEU A 251 18.76 -6.20 5.13
C LEU A 251 19.95 -6.09 4.19
N TYR A 252 19.72 -6.34 2.91
CA TYR A 252 20.73 -6.18 1.87
C TYR A 252 20.67 -4.76 1.31
N ASP A 253 21.84 -4.16 1.02
CA ASP A 253 21.94 -2.97 0.18
C ASP A 253 22.14 -3.33 -1.31
N LEU A 254 22.28 -2.30 -2.15
CA LEU A 254 22.42 -2.46 -3.60
C LEU A 254 23.70 -3.20 -4.01
N ASP A 255 24.74 -3.18 -3.17
CA ASP A 255 26.00 -3.90 -3.37
C ASP A 255 25.94 -5.32 -2.78
N GLY A 256 24.88 -5.65 -2.05
CA GLY A 256 24.66 -6.94 -1.41
C GLY A 256 25.29 -7.05 -0.03
N LYS A 257 25.77 -5.95 0.55
CA LYS A 257 26.23 -5.92 1.94
C LYS A 257 25.03 -5.98 2.87
N ILE A 258 25.21 -6.71 3.97
CA ILE A 258 24.19 -6.89 5.02
C ILE A 258 24.28 -5.73 6.02
N HIS A 259 23.12 -5.22 6.38
CA HIS A 259 22.85 -4.23 7.42
C HIS A 259 21.67 -4.70 8.28
N HIS A 260 21.50 -4.07 9.42
CA HIS A 260 20.35 -4.18 10.32
C HIS A 260 19.80 -2.79 10.62
N LEU A 261 18.52 -2.65 10.92
CA LEU A 261 17.98 -1.37 11.39
C LEU A 261 18.67 -0.91 12.68
N THR A 262 19.09 -1.86 13.54
CA THR A 262 19.86 -1.56 14.76
C THR A 262 21.19 -0.90 14.51
N ASP A 263 21.78 -1.07 13.32
CA ASP A 263 23.06 -0.44 12.96
C ASP A 263 22.93 1.09 12.87
N PHE A 264 21.70 1.61 12.75
CA PHE A 264 21.39 3.03 12.61
C PHE A 264 20.86 3.68 13.91
N LYS A 265 20.91 2.98 15.05
CA LYS A 265 20.61 3.57 16.36
C LYS A 265 21.54 4.75 16.68
N GLY A 266 21.08 5.66 17.53
CA GLY A 266 21.77 6.90 17.89
C GLY A 266 21.34 8.11 17.05
N LYS A 267 20.64 7.88 15.93
CA LYS A 267 19.87 8.88 15.18
C LYS A 267 18.42 8.45 15.08
N TYR A 268 17.52 9.39 14.84
CA TYR A 268 16.18 9.03 14.39
C TYR A 268 16.28 8.24 13.08
N ILE A 269 15.34 7.35 12.82
CA ILE A 269 15.23 6.63 11.56
C ILE A 269 13.87 6.95 10.94
N LEU A 270 13.87 7.42 9.69
CA LEU A 270 12.66 7.47 8.85
C LEU A 270 12.70 6.26 7.92
N LEU A 271 11.97 5.21 8.28
CA LEU A 271 11.81 4.01 7.49
C LEU A 271 10.65 4.19 6.51
N ASP A 272 10.91 3.99 5.22
CA ASP A 272 9.96 4.13 4.11
C ASP A 272 9.78 2.78 3.40
N PHE A 273 8.59 2.20 3.48
CA PHE A 273 8.23 0.98 2.76
C PHE A 273 7.70 1.34 1.38
N TRP A 274 8.42 0.95 0.32
CA TRP A 274 8.15 1.40 -1.04
C TRP A 274 8.26 0.30 -2.12
N SER A 275 7.86 0.63 -3.34
CA SER A 275 8.13 -0.19 -4.53
C SER A 275 8.21 0.67 -5.79
N SER A 276 8.99 0.20 -6.75
CA SER A 276 9.25 0.78 -8.06
C SER A 276 8.00 1.12 -8.89
N GLY A 277 6.90 0.38 -8.73
CA GLY A 277 5.65 0.67 -9.45
C GLY A 277 4.54 1.27 -8.58
N CYS A 278 4.88 1.73 -7.37
CA CYS A 278 3.99 2.53 -6.55
C CYS A 278 4.13 4.02 -6.93
N GLY A 279 3.15 4.56 -7.66
CA GLY A 279 3.14 5.96 -8.10
C GLY A 279 3.35 6.97 -6.96
N PRO A 280 2.57 6.90 -5.86
CA PRO A 280 2.78 7.77 -4.70
C PRO A 280 4.15 7.65 -4.02
N CYS A 281 4.76 6.46 -4.02
CA CYS A 281 6.10 6.26 -3.50
C CYS A 281 7.14 7.03 -4.33
N ILE A 282 7.04 6.95 -5.67
CA ILE A 282 7.93 7.71 -6.57
C ILE A 282 7.76 9.22 -6.39
N MET A 283 6.53 9.70 -6.15
CA MET A 283 6.28 11.12 -5.88
C MET A 283 6.89 11.62 -4.56
N ALA A 284 7.19 10.73 -3.61
CA ALA A 284 7.80 11.07 -2.32
C ALA A 284 9.32 11.21 -2.37
N LEU A 285 9.99 10.54 -3.32
CA LEU A 285 11.46 10.48 -3.39
C LEU A 285 12.17 11.85 -3.38
N PRO A 286 11.71 12.91 -4.08
CA PRO A 286 12.35 14.22 -4.00
C PRO A 286 12.34 14.79 -2.58
N GLU A 287 11.23 14.60 -1.87
CA GLU A 287 11.06 15.10 -0.50
C GLU A 287 11.92 14.29 0.49
N MET A 288 12.05 12.97 0.27
CA MET A 288 12.96 12.10 1.04
C MET A 288 14.41 12.55 0.90
N LYS A 289 14.84 12.92 -0.31
CA LYS A 289 16.20 13.44 -0.58
C LYS A 289 16.47 14.73 0.19
N GLU A 290 15.51 15.65 0.19
CA GLU A 290 15.61 16.92 0.92
C GLU A 290 15.63 16.70 2.44
N ILE A 291 14.79 15.79 2.95
CA ILE A 291 14.77 15.42 4.38
C ILE A 291 16.10 14.81 4.80
N GLN A 292 16.64 13.87 4.02
CA GLN A 292 17.93 13.25 4.32
C GLN A 292 19.04 14.31 4.44
N GLU A 293 19.10 15.29 3.53
CA GLU A 293 20.12 16.34 3.60
C GLU A 293 19.89 17.29 4.78
N GLN A 294 18.65 17.76 4.97
CA GLN A 294 18.31 18.73 6.01
C GLN A 294 18.54 18.17 7.42
N TYR A 295 18.26 16.88 7.63
CA TYR A 295 18.31 16.24 8.95
C TYR A 295 19.47 15.27 9.12
N LYS A 296 20.47 15.22 8.22
CA LYS A 296 21.54 14.19 8.21
C LYS A 296 22.27 13.96 9.52
N GLU A 297 22.41 14.98 10.37
CA GLU A 297 23.08 14.86 11.68
C GLU A 297 22.19 14.18 12.74
N ARG A 298 20.87 14.22 12.57
CA ARG A 298 19.88 13.73 13.55
C ARG A 298 19.02 12.58 13.04
N LEU A 299 18.91 12.39 11.72
CA LEU A 299 18.02 11.45 11.05
C LEU A 299 18.78 10.65 9.99
N THR A 300 18.46 9.36 9.91
CA THR A 300 18.80 8.51 8.78
C THR A 300 17.53 8.09 8.05
N VAL A 301 17.45 8.39 6.77
CA VAL A 301 16.39 7.87 5.89
C VAL A 301 16.78 6.49 5.40
N ILE A 302 15.86 5.53 5.57
CA ILE A 302 16.00 4.15 5.09
C ILE A 302 14.77 3.81 4.25
N SER A 303 14.95 3.56 2.95
CA SER A 303 13.88 3.06 2.08
C SER A 303 13.99 1.54 1.95
N LEU A 304 12.96 0.81 2.35
CA LEU A 304 12.87 -0.65 2.25
C LEU A 304 11.98 -1.04 1.06
N SER A 305 12.55 -1.76 0.09
CA SER A 305 11.84 -2.19 -1.11
C SER A 305 11.24 -3.60 -0.97
N SER A 306 10.00 -3.75 -1.45
CA SER A 306 9.32 -5.04 -1.67
C SER A 306 9.47 -5.58 -3.11
N ASP A 307 10.26 -4.92 -3.97
CA ASP A 307 10.50 -5.37 -5.34
C ASP A 307 11.41 -6.60 -5.39
N THR A 308 11.45 -7.26 -6.54
CA THR A 308 12.52 -8.22 -6.86
C THR A 308 13.87 -7.51 -6.94
N LYS A 309 14.97 -8.25 -6.70
CA LYS A 309 16.33 -7.70 -6.66
C LYS A 309 16.69 -6.89 -7.92
N SER A 310 16.31 -7.38 -9.10
CA SER A 310 16.60 -6.71 -10.39
C SER A 310 15.83 -5.39 -10.51
N ARG A 311 14.52 -5.38 -10.24
CA ARG A 311 13.69 -4.17 -10.27
C ARG A 311 14.11 -3.14 -9.25
N TRP A 312 14.36 -3.59 -8.02
CA TRP A 312 14.83 -2.73 -6.96
C TRP A 312 16.12 -2.01 -7.36
N LYS A 313 17.13 -2.74 -7.88
CA LYS A 313 18.38 -2.13 -8.38
C LYS A 313 18.14 -1.15 -9.52
N ALA A 314 17.36 -1.55 -10.53
CA ALA A 314 17.07 -0.71 -11.69
C ALA A 314 16.33 0.58 -11.31
N ALA A 315 15.32 0.49 -10.44
CA ALA A 315 14.56 1.64 -9.95
C ALA A 315 15.41 2.57 -9.09
N SER A 316 16.24 2.00 -8.20
CA SER A 316 17.13 2.78 -7.34
C SER A 316 18.12 3.62 -8.15
N ALA A 317 18.69 3.04 -9.21
CA ALA A 317 19.56 3.75 -10.14
C ALA A 317 18.80 4.82 -10.94
N LYS A 318 17.63 4.46 -11.49
CA LYS A 318 16.78 5.37 -12.28
C LYS A 318 16.36 6.62 -11.50
N HIS A 319 16.07 6.47 -10.21
CA HIS A 319 15.61 7.54 -9.35
C HIS A 319 16.71 8.17 -8.49
N GLU A 320 17.98 7.84 -8.77
CA GLU A 320 19.15 8.39 -8.09
C GLU A 320 19.02 8.35 -6.56
N MET A 321 18.56 7.21 -6.03
CA MET A 321 18.38 7.02 -4.60
C MET A 321 19.74 6.84 -3.92
N THR A 322 20.26 7.91 -3.33
CA THR A 322 21.62 7.96 -2.73
C THR A 322 21.65 7.68 -1.22
N TRP A 323 20.50 7.58 -0.56
CA TRP A 323 20.40 7.24 0.86
C TRP A 323 20.34 5.72 1.07
N GLN A 324 20.20 5.28 2.32
CA GLN A 324 20.09 3.86 2.63
C GLN A 324 18.86 3.28 1.96
N ASN A 325 19.08 2.45 0.96
CA ASN A 325 18.04 1.78 0.22
C ASN A 325 18.32 0.29 0.34
N LEU A 326 17.38 -0.42 0.98
CA LEU A 326 17.58 -1.76 1.51
C LEU A 326 16.44 -2.69 1.07
N SER A 327 16.68 -4.00 1.15
CA SER A 327 15.65 -5.02 0.98
C SER A 327 15.99 -6.27 1.79
N ASP A 328 15.00 -6.91 2.40
CA ASP A 328 15.16 -8.25 2.99
C ASP A 328 15.04 -9.38 1.95
N LEU A 329 14.75 -9.03 0.69
CA LEU A 329 14.50 -9.92 -0.44
C LEU A 329 13.35 -10.92 -0.21
N LYS A 330 12.48 -10.66 0.79
CA LYS A 330 11.29 -11.46 1.13
C LYS A 330 9.98 -10.79 0.69
N GLN A 331 10.08 -9.67 -0.02
CA GLN A 331 8.94 -8.90 -0.52
C GLN A 331 7.93 -8.60 0.60
N SER A 332 6.66 -8.98 0.44
CA SER A 332 5.62 -8.70 1.44
C SER A 332 5.69 -9.60 2.69
N ALA A 333 6.43 -10.72 2.63
CA ALA A 333 6.51 -11.70 3.71
C ALA A 333 7.56 -11.37 4.79
N GLY A 334 8.45 -10.42 4.50
CA GLY A 334 9.54 -10.03 5.40
C GLY A 334 9.12 -8.97 6.41
N LEU A 335 9.91 -7.90 6.49
CA LEU A 335 9.71 -6.81 7.43
C LEU A 335 8.39 -6.07 7.18
N TYR A 336 7.91 -6.05 5.94
CA TYR A 336 6.55 -5.60 5.58
C TYR A 336 5.47 -6.25 6.47
N ALA A 337 5.55 -7.56 6.68
CA ALA A 337 4.60 -8.29 7.50
C ALA A 337 4.73 -7.93 8.99
N LYS A 338 5.96 -7.81 9.50
CA LYS A 338 6.23 -7.45 10.91
C LYS A 338 5.78 -6.03 11.26
N TYR A 339 5.80 -5.11 10.29
CA TYR A 339 5.29 -3.74 10.46
C TYR A 339 3.82 -3.58 10.04
N GLY A 340 3.14 -4.67 9.67
CA GLY A 340 1.71 -4.64 9.33
C GLY A 340 1.40 -3.78 8.10
N VAL A 341 2.34 -3.69 7.15
CA VAL A 341 2.22 -2.85 5.96
C VAL A 341 1.16 -3.44 5.02
N ASN A 342 0.01 -2.77 4.93
CA ASN A 342 -1.11 -3.16 4.05
C ASN A 342 -1.32 -2.20 2.87
N GLY A 343 -0.51 -1.14 2.76
CA GLY A 343 -0.53 -0.17 1.69
C GLY A 343 0.78 0.61 1.67
N ILE A 344 1.17 1.07 0.48
CA ILE A 344 2.43 1.81 0.29
C ILE A 344 2.19 3.17 -0.41
N PRO A 345 3.00 4.21 -0.12
CA PRO A 345 4.11 4.18 0.83
C PRO A 345 3.60 4.08 2.28
N ASN A 346 4.39 3.43 3.13
CA ASN A 346 4.17 3.38 4.57
C ASN A 346 5.44 3.85 5.27
N TYR A 347 5.29 4.68 6.28
CA TYR A 347 6.42 5.31 6.93
C TYR A 347 6.39 5.02 8.42
N VAL A 348 7.59 4.84 8.97
CA VAL A 348 7.80 4.65 10.40
C VAL A 348 8.91 5.58 10.86
N LEU A 349 8.59 6.45 11.81
CA LEU A 349 9.58 7.27 12.51
C LEU A 349 9.99 6.54 13.78
N ILE A 350 11.28 6.29 13.93
CA ILE A 350 11.89 5.54 15.04
C ILE A 350 12.86 6.47 15.78
N SER A 351 12.86 6.40 17.11
CA SER A 351 13.73 7.19 17.99
C SER A 351 15.18 6.70 17.94
N PRO A 352 16.15 7.50 18.42
CA PRO A 352 17.56 7.10 18.54
C PRO A 352 17.78 5.81 19.35
N GLU A 353 16.90 5.52 20.31
CA GLU A 353 16.94 4.32 21.15
C GLU A 353 16.39 3.08 20.44
N GLY A 354 15.70 3.25 19.30
CA GLY A 354 15.07 2.18 18.54
C GLY A 354 13.57 2.01 18.79
N LYS A 355 12.90 2.98 19.43
CA LYS A 355 11.45 2.89 19.69
C LYS A 355 10.64 3.51 18.57
N ILE A 356 9.55 2.86 18.18
CA ILE A 356 8.63 3.37 17.16
C ILE A 356 7.87 4.56 17.75
N MET A 357 8.08 5.74 17.17
CA MET A 357 7.40 6.97 17.60
C MET A 357 6.11 7.20 16.85
N LYS A 358 6.12 6.96 15.53
CA LYS A 358 4.96 7.20 14.68
C LYS A 358 4.95 6.27 13.48
N MET A 359 3.76 5.81 13.10
CA MET A 359 3.51 5.05 11.88
C MET A 359 2.40 5.74 11.07
N TRP A 360 2.57 5.87 9.75
CA TRP A 360 1.52 6.40 8.87
C TRP A 360 1.62 5.85 7.45
N SER A 361 0.50 5.88 6.73
CA SER A 361 0.40 5.37 5.35
C SER A 361 0.00 6.48 4.39
N GLY A 362 0.47 6.37 3.14
CA GLY A 362 0.17 7.31 2.07
C GLY A 362 1.09 8.53 2.06
N TYR A 363 1.06 9.25 0.95
CA TYR A 363 1.87 10.44 0.72
C TYR A 363 1.05 11.53 0.03
N GLY A 364 1.14 12.75 0.55
CA GLY A 364 0.76 13.98 -0.12
C GLY A 364 1.97 14.92 -0.20
N LYS A 365 2.06 15.75 -1.25
CA LYS A 365 3.19 16.67 -1.43
C LYS A 365 3.39 17.57 -0.21
N GLY A 366 4.59 17.58 0.38
CA GLY A 366 4.95 18.37 1.56
C GLY A 366 4.60 17.73 2.90
N SER A 367 3.91 16.58 2.90
CA SER A 367 3.45 15.94 4.14
C SER A 367 4.59 15.36 4.98
N LEU A 368 5.69 14.94 4.37
CA LEU A 368 6.81 14.31 5.09
C LEU A 368 7.65 15.36 5.81
N LYS A 369 8.00 16.46 5.15
CA LYS A 369 8.70 17.60 5.74
C LYS A 369 7.91 18.21 6.88
N LEU A 370 6.59 18.31 6.74
CA LEU A 370 5.72 18.76 7.83
C LEU A 370 5.85 17.85 9.05
N LYS A 371 5.79 16.52 8.85
CA LYS A 371 5.99 15.56 9.95
C LYS A 371 7.40 15.65 10.54
N MET A 372 8.44 15.78 9.71
CA MET A 372 9.81 15.92 10.22
C MET A 372 9.97 17.19 11.05
N ARG A 373 9.42 18.34 10.61
CA ARG A 373 9.38 19.55 11.43
C ARG A 373 8.66 19.33 12.75
N ARG A 374 7.46 18.72 12.72
CA ARG A 374 6.68 18.44 13.93
C ARG A 374 7.43 17.54 14.92
N TYR A 375 8.07 16.46 14.45
CA TYR A 375 8.67 15.47 15.36
C TYR A 375 10.14 15.72 15.68
N LEU A 376 10.88 16.41 14.82
CA LEU A 376 12.32 16.65 14.99
C LEU A 376 12.66 18.10 15.33
N ASP A 377 11.88 19.09 14.86
CA ASP A 377 12.18 20.51 15.10
C ASP A 377 11.35 21.14 16.20
N ALA A 378 10.15 20.62 16.48
CA ALA A 378 9.45 21.00 17.70
C ALA A 378 10.39 20.66 18.87
N THR A 379 10.86 21.70 19.55
CA THR A 379 11.68 21.60 20.77
C THR A 379 11.11 20.51 21.67
N LYS A 380 11.91 19.74 22.41
CA LYS A 380 11.36 18.84 23.44
C LYS A 380 10.57 19.71 24.43
N ARG A 381 9.26 19.83 24.21
CA ARG A 381 8.41 20.74 24.95
C ARG A 381 7.99 20.01 26.21
N GLU A 382 8.75 20.22 27.28
CA GLU A 382 8.41 19.63 28.56
C GLU A 382 7.16 20.31 29.13
N MET A 383 6.25 19.48 29.63
CA MET A 383 5.07 19.95 30.32
C MET A 383 5.48 20.81 31.52
N SER A 384 5.00 22.05 31.56
CA SER A 384 5.20 22.96 32.70
C SER A 384 3.87 23.49 33.21
N ILE A 385 3.79 23.68 34.53
CA ILE A 385 2.58 24.12 35.21
C ILE A 385 2.94 25.34 36.05
N THR A 386 2.19 26.42 35.86
CA THR A 386 2.26 27.62 36.69
C THR A 386 0.86 27.87 37.27
N GLN A 387 0.78 28.13 38.56
CA GLN A 387 -0.49 28.48 39.21
C GLN A 387 -0.31 29.75 40.03
N GLN A 388 -1.17 30.73 39.79
CA GLN A 388 -1.21 32.00 40.51
C GLN A 388 -2.65 32.38 40.80
N GLY A 389 -3.02 32.42 42.08
CA GLY A 389 -4.41 32.60 42.50
C GLY A 389 -5.31 31.54 41.88
N ASN A 390 -6.40 31.98 41.25
CA ASN A 390 -7.36 31.12 40.57
C ASN A 390 -7.04 30.88 39.09
N THR A 391 -5.83 31.21 38.65
CA THR A 391 -5.36 30.95 37.30
C THR A 391 -4.32 29.84 37.32
N LYS A 392 -4.55 28.79 36.53
CA LYS A 392 -3.61 27.68 36.31
C LYS A 392 -3.30 27.58 34.82
N VAL A 393 -2.03 27.71 34.47
CA VAL A 393 -1.51 27.62 33.10
C VAL A 393 -0.67 26.36 32.97
N VAL A 394 -0.99 25.53 32.00
CA VAL A 394 -0.29 24.30 31.68
C VAL A 394 0.25 24.40 30.26
N ASN A 395 1.57 24.51 30.10
CA ASN A 395 2.21 24.51 28.79
C ASN A 395 2.52 23.08 28.37
N TYR A 396 2.25 22.78 27.10
CA TYR A 396 2.55 21.50 26.46
C TYR A 396 2.13 20.28 27.29
N PRO A 397 0.84 20.20 27.69
CA PRO A 397 0.34 19.06 28.44
C PRO A 397 0.56 17.75 27.68
N THR A 398 0.97 16.72 28.39
CA THR A 398 0.99 15.35 27.82
C THR A 398 -0.44 14.83 27.66
N SER A 399 -0.65 13.95 26.69
CA SER A 399 -1.94 13.26 26.48
C SER A 399 -1.73 11.75 26.52
N GLU A 400 -2.79 11.01 26.86
CA GLU A 400 -2.76 9.55 26.90
C GLU A 400 -2.89 8.96 25.50
N SER A 401 -3.74 9.56 24.66
CA SER A 401 -3.88 9.17 23.26
C SER A 401 -4.43 10.31 22.41
N THR A 402 -4.16 10.25 21.10
CA THR A 402 -4.74 11.15 20.10
C THR A 402 -5.02 10.37 18.82
N ASN A 403 -6.13 10.68 18.15
CA ASN A 403 -6.45 10.13 16.82
C ASN A 403 -6.03 11.07 15.67
N THR A 404 -5.44 12.23 15.98
CA THR A 404 -5.04 13.23 14.99
C THR A 404 -3.59 13.64 15.16
N ASP A 405 -2.90 13.82 14.04
CA ASP A 405 -1.58 14.43 13.93
C ASP A 405 -1.66 15.84 13.31
N ILE A 406 -2.86 16.42 13.28
CA ILE A 406 -3.10 17.80 12.85
C ILE A 406 -2.97 18.73 14.04
N LEU A 407 -3.56 18.38 15.18
CA LEU A 407 -3.58 19.24 16.37
C LEU A 407 -2.50 18.85 17.39
N GLU A 408 -2.00 19.86 18.08
CA GLU A 408 -1.16 19.74 19.28
C GLU A 408 -1.67 20.77 20.30
N VAL A 409 -1.92 20.35 21.54
CA VAL A 409 -2.27 21.28 22.62
C VAL A 409 -1.00 22.00 23.06
N LYS A 410 -0.89 23.28 22.71
CA LYS A 410 0.24 24.15 23.07
C LYS A 410 0.16 24.57 24.53
N GLN A 411 -1.03 24.96 24.99
CA GLN A 411 -1.23 25.47 26.34
C GLN A 411 -2.70 25.32 26.76
N VAL A 412 -2.93 25.12 28.05
CA VAL A 412 -4.27 25.18 28.66
C VAL A 412 -4.24 26.21 29.79
N GLU A 413 -5.15 27.16 29.75
CA GLU A 413 -5.40 28.12 30.83
C GLU A 413 -6.73 27.78 31.50
N LEU A 414 -6.71 27.61 32.82
CA LEU A 414 -7.89 27.44 33.65
C LEU A 414 -8.06 28.69 34.52
N THR A 415 -9.25 29.28 34.48
CA THR A 415 -9.67 30.38 35.35
C THR A 415 -11.06 30.08 35.93
N ASP A 416 -11.54 30.92 36.86
CA ASP A 416 -12.90 30.81 37.40
C ASP A 416 -14.00 31.02 36.35
N THR A 417 -13.67 31.65 35.22
CA THR A 417 -14.65 32.09 34.22
C THR A 417 -14.56 31.30 32.92
N ALA A 418 -13.41 30.68 32.61
CA ALA A 418 -13.23 29.93 31.38
C ALA A 418 -12.10 28.91 31.45
N THR A 419 -12.11 27.98 30.49
CA THR A 419 -10.95 27.17 30.13
C THR A 419 -10.55 27.50 28.70
N ILE A 420 -9.31 27.94 28.48
CA ILE A 420 -8.78 28.28 27.15
C ILE A 420 -7.78 27.21 26.76
N VAL A 421 -8.01 26.57 25.61
CA VAL A 421 -7.08 25.60 25.02
C VAL A 421 -6.47 26.21 23.78
N HIS A 422 -5.15 26.40 23.79
CA HIS A 422 -4.37 26.87 22.67
C HIS A 422 -3.83 25.70 21.87
N PHE A 423 -4.00 25.75 20.56
CA PHE A 423 -3.59 24.71 19.64
C PHE A 423 -2.53 25.22 18.66
N ASN A 424 -1.55 24.36 18.40
CA ASN A 424 -0.82 24.39 17.13
C ASN A 424 -1.48 23.41 16.17
N ALA A 425 -1.76 23.88 14.96
CA ALA A 425 -2.22 23.08 13.85
C ALA A 425 -1.10 22.85 12.84
N TYR A 426 -0.96 21.61 12.40
CA TYR A 426 0.00 21.15 11.40
C TYR A 426 -0.78 20.47 10.28
N TYR A 427 -0.82 21.07 9.10
CA TYR A 427 -1.42 20.41 7.94
C TYR A 427 -0.73 20.81 6.63
N ILE A 428 -1.16 20.17 5.54
CA ILE A 428 -0.58 20.43 4.21
C ILE A 428 -0.74 21.93 3.89
N PRO A 429 0.33 22.63 3.48
CA PRO A 429 0.25 24.03 3.09
C PRO A 429 -0.88 24.28 2.08
N LYS A 430 -1.66 25.35 2.27
CA LYS A 430 -2.83 25.73 1.45
C LYS A 430 -4.00 24.76 1.46
N TYR A 431 -3.93 23.65 2.19
CA TYR A 431 -5.11 22.83 2.47
C TYR A 431 -5.84 23.35 3.69
N TRP A 432 -7.08 22.92 3.86
CA TRP A 432 -7.91 23.34 4.98
C TRP A 432 -7.99 22.28 6.07
N ILE A 433 -8.14 22.78 7.29
CA ILE A 433 -8.65 22.05 8.45
C ILE A 433 -10.01 22.61 8.82
N GLN A 434 -10.82 21.85 9.53
CA GLN A 434 -12.11 22.31 10.03
C GLN A 434 -12.32 21.75 11.42
N VAL A 435 -12.47 22.65 12.40
CA VAL A 435 -12.86 22.28 13.75
C VAL A 435 -14.38 22.14 13.79
N SER A 436 -14.90 21.06 14.37
CA SER A 436 -16.35 20.81 14.48
C SER A 436 -17.08 21.87 15.31
N LYS A 437 -18.35 22.16 15.00
CA LYS A 437 -19.20 23.00 15.87
C LYS A 437 -19.61 22.29 17.17
N ASN A 438 -19.48 20.97 17.22
CA ASN A 438 -19.88 20.14 18.36
C ASN A 438 -18.73 19.91 19.36
N ILE A 439 -17.63 20.66 19.23
CA ILE A 439 -16.50 20.51 20.15
C ILE A 439 -16.87 20.75 21.61
N GLN A 440 -16.31 19.91 22.46
CA GLN A 440 -16.46 20.01 23.90
C GLN A 440 -15.21 19.45 24.61
N LEU A 441 -15.02 19.90 25.84
CA LEU A 441 -14.14 19.22 26.78
C LEU A 441 -14.95 18.26 27.64
N VAL A 442 -14.38 17.12 27.98
CA VAL A 442 -14.99 16.14 28.88
C VAL A 442 -14.03 15.86 30.03
N ASP A 443 -14.45 16.10 31.27
CA ASP A 443 -13.61 15.83 32.44
C ASP A 443 -13.57 14.33 32.80
N GLU A 444 -12.77 13.99 33.81
CA GLU A 444 -12.63 12.62 34.35
C GLU A 444 -13.93 12.03 34.93
N LYS A 445 -14.94 12.86 35.21
CA LYS A 445 -16.26 12.45 35.73
C LYS A 445 -17.29 12.32 34.60
N GLY A 446 -16.92 12.63 33.36
CA GLY A 446 -17.81 12.62 32.20
C GLY A 446 -18.66 13.88 32.04
N ALA A 447 -18.36 14.97 32.78
CA ALA A 447 -19.05 16.24 32.59
C ALA A 447 -18.55 16.95 31.32
N SER A 448 -19.48 17.46 30.52
CA SER A 448 -19.19 18.17 29.27
C SER A 448 -19.15 19.69 29.44
N TYR A 449 -18.12 20.30 28.84
CA TYR A 449 -17.88 21.74 28.85
C TYR A 449 -17.91 22.25 27.41
N THR A 450 -18.95 23.01 27.08
CA THR A 450 -19.23 23.48 25.72
C THR A 450 -18.36 24.67 25.34
N LEU A 451 -18.03 24.76 24.04
CA LEU A 451 -17.36 25.93 23.47
C LEU A 451 -18.18 27.21 23.69
N GLN A 452 -17.50 28.29 24.04
CA GLN A 452 -18.04 29.64 24.17
C GLN A 452 -17.51 30.58 23.08
N LYS A 453 -16.22 30.46 22.74
CA LYS A 453 -15.55 31.34 21.77
C LYS A 453 -14.39 30.61 21.09
N ALA A 454 -14.12 30.94 19.84
CA ALA A 454 -12.93 30.52 19.11
C ALA A 454 -12.19 31.75 18.59
N ASP A 455 -10.86 31.75 18.67
CA ASP A 455 -9.98 32.80 18.17
C ASP A 455 -8.98 32.19 17.18
N GLY A 456 -8.82 32.81 16.01
CA GLY A 456 -7.94 32.31 14.93
C GLY A 456 -8.58 31.26 14.00
N ILE A 457 -9.74 30.71 14.35
CA ILE A 457 -10.51 29.79 13.52
C ILE A 457 -12.03 29.96 13.75
N THR A 458 -12.83 29.66 12.73
CA THR A 458 -14.30 29.61 12.84
C THR A 458 -14.79 28.16 12.81
N PRO A 459 -15.34 27.62 13.92
CA PRO A 459 -15.86 26.26 13.96
C PRO A 459 -16.94 25.98 12.90
N GLY A 460 -16.80 24.87 12.20
CA GLY A 460 -17.65 24.45 11.08
C GLY A 460 -17.36 25.14 9.76
N GLU A 461 -16.29 25.94 9.65
CA GLU A 461 -15.82 26.52 8.40
C GLU A 461 -14.42 25.99 8.05
N HIS A 462 -14.10 26.00 6.75
CA HIS A 462 -12.76 25.61 6.29
C HIS A 462 -11.75 26.72 6.65
N PHE A 463 -10.71 26.34 7.38
CA PHE A 463 -9.57 27.19 7.68
C PHE A 463 -8.34 26.72 6.90
N PHE A 464 -7.89 27.50 5.94
CA PHE A 464 -6.77 27.16 5.06
C PHE A 464 -5.43 27.49 5.72
N LEU A 465 -4.53 26.51 5.76
CA LEU A 465 -3.20 26.66 6.35
C LEU A 465 -2.32 27.59 5.49
N PRO A 466 -1.47 28.40 6.12
CA PRO A 466 -0.49 29.22 5.42
C PRO A 466 0.57 28.36 4.71
N GLU A 467 1.47 29.01 3.97
CA GLU A 467 2.58 28.35 3.25
C GLU A 467 3.48 27.51 4.17
N SER A 468 3.56 27.87 5.45
CA SER A 468 4.29 27.08 6.44
C SER A 468 3.63 25.73 6.72
N GLY A 469 2.32 25.57 6.47
CA GLY A 469 1.53 24.43 6.93
C GLY A 469 1.26 24.45 8.44
N GLU A 470 1.55 25.56 9.12
CA GLU A 470 1.47 25.71 10.57
C GLU A 470 0.61 26.92 10.93
N ALA A 471 -0.35 26.76 11.84
CA ALA A 471 -1.18 27.84 12.35
C ALA A 471 -1.43 27.69 13.85
N GLU A 472 -1.73 28.80 14.52
CA GLU A 472 -2.15 28.81 15.93
C GLU A 472 -3.58 29.31 16.04
N PHE A 473 -4.35 28.70 16.92
CA PHE A 473 -5.70 29.15 17.28
C PHE A 473 -6.00 28.75 18.73
N SER A 474 -7.04 29.34 19.32
CA SER A 474 -7.48 28.97 20.66
C SER A 474 -9.00 28.79 20.74
N LEU A 475 -9.40 27.92 21.65
CA LEU A 475 -10.80 27.56 21.90
C LEU A 475 -11.09 27.80 23.38
N THR A 476 -12.09 28.64 23.65
CA THR A 476 -12.52 29.02 25.00
C THR A 476 -13.81 28.28 25.34
N PHE A 477 -13.78 27.52 26.43
CA PHE A 477 -14.88 26.70 26.93
C PHE A 477 -15.36 27.20 28.29
N LYS A 478 -16.52 26.68 28.72
CA LYS A 478 -16.96 26.79 30.13
C LYS A 478 -15.82 26.34 31.08
N PRO A 479 -15.70 26.95 32.27
CA PRO A 479 -14.59 26.69 33.18
C PRO A 479 -14.62 25.24 33.69
N LEU A 480 -13.52 24.53 33.48
CA LEU A 480 -13.19 23.31 34.22
C LEU A 480 -12.89 23.68 35.69
N PRO A 481 -13.25 22.81 36.66
CA PRO A 481 -12.81 22.97 38.05
C PRO A 481 -11.28 23.05 38.15
N LEU A 482 -10.74 23.93 39.00
CA LEU A 482 -9.30 24.17 39.10
C LEU A 482 -8.50 22.92 39.54
N GLU A 483 -9.17 22.02 40.27
CA GLU A 483 -8.66 20.73 40.73
C GLU A 483 -8.62 19.65 39.64
N THR A 484 -9.18 19.91 38.44
CA THR A 484 -9.20 18.96 37.32
C THR A 484 -7.77 18.51 37.00
N LYS A 485 -7.57 17.18 37.00
CA LYS A 485 -6.25 16.56 36.76
C LYS A 485 -6.00 16.28 35.29
N LEU A 486 -7.04 15.93 34.55
CA LEU A 486 -7.02 15.70 33.11
C LEU A 486 -8.39 15.94 32.49
N PHE A 487 -8.42 16.10 31.18
CA PHE A 487 -9.67 16.18 30.40
C PHE A 487 -9.45 15.61 28.99
N ASN A 488 -10.54 15.34 28.29
CA ASN A 488 -10.56 14.95 26.89
C ASN A 488 -11.03 16.14 26.04
N PHE A 489 -10.39 16.35 24.89
CA PHE A 489 -10.91 17.18 23.81
C PHE A 489 -11.58 16.27 22.79
N THR A 490 -12.83 16.56 22.41
CA THR A 490 -13.58 15.76 21.44
C THR A 490 -14.47 16.61 20.54
N GLU A 491 -14.48 16.28 19.25
CA GLU A 491 -15.41 16.81 18.24
C GLU A 491 -16.72 16.01 18.13
N GLY A 492 -16.79 14.88 18.84
CA GLY A 492 -17.85 13.88 18.75
C GLY A 492 -17.29 12.45 18.69
N THR A 493 -18.13 11.52 18.23
CA THR A 493 -17.81 10.08 18.14
C THR A 493 -17.81 9.56 16.71
N ALA A 494 -17.99 10.42 15.71
CA ALA A 494 -17.88 10.02 14.32
C ALA A 494 -16.43 9.67 13.97
N GLN A 495 -16.25 8.83 12.94
CA GLN A 495 -14.93 8.30 12.56
C GLN A 495 -13.88 9.38 12.25
N ASN A 496 -14.32 10.57 11.81
CA ASN A 496 -13.43 11.68 11.44
C ASN A 496 -13.33 12.77 12.52
N ASP A 497 -14.02 12.62 13.64
CA ASP A 497 -14.00 13.60 14.73
C ASP A 497 -12.66 13.53 15.45
N TRP A 498 -11.99 14.66 15.62
CA TRP A 498 -10.75 14.69 16.37
C TRP A 498 -10.97 14.44 17.87
N GLN A 499 -10.09 13.63 18.43
CA GLN A 499 -10.07 13.26 19.84
C GLN A 499 -8.64 13.30 20.36
N ILE A 500 -8.45 14.04 21.45
CA ILE A 500 -7.22 14.05 22.24
C ILE A 500 -7.62 13.73 23.67
N ASN A 501 -7.28 12.53 24.12
CA ASN A 501 -7.74 11.97 25.37
C ASN A 501 -6.67 12.07 26.46
N GLY A 502 -7.10 12.30 27.69
CA GLY A 502 -6.24 12.35 28.85
C GLY A 502 -5.23 13.50 28.82
N ILE A 503 -5.62 14.68 28.33
CA ILE A 503 -4.79 15.88 28.36
C ILE A 503 -4.54 16.24 29.82
N LYS A 504 -3.30 16.05 30.28
CA LYS A 504 -2.92 16.22 31.69
C LYS A 504 -2.83 17.68 32.07
N LEU A 505 -3.37 18.01 33.23
CA LEU A 505 -3.26 19.31 33.90
C LEU A 505 -2.46 19.21 35.21
N SER A 506 -1.93 18.03 35.53
CA SER A 506 -1.07 17.76 36.68
C SER A 506 0.08 16.84 36.27
N LYS A 507 1.19 16.90 36.99
CA LYS A 507 2.37 16.07 36.72
C LYS A 507 2.12 14.60 37.05
#